data_AF-A0A0P9HLZ4-F1
#
_entry.id   AF-A0A0P9HLZ4-F1
#
_cell.length_a   1.000
_cell.length_b   1.000
_cell.length_c   1.000
_cell.angle_alpha   90.00
_cell.angle_beta   90.00
_cell.angle_gamma   90.00
#
_symmetry.space_group_name_H-M   'P 1'
#
loop_
_entity.id
_entity.type
_entity.pdbx_description
1 polymer ?
#
loop_
_entity_poly.entity_id
_entity_poly.type
_entity_poly.pdbx_seq_one_letter_code
_entity_poly.pdbx_strand_id
1 'polypeptide(L)' 'VTCDTDAEIDRVFGRLSDGGFVLMPLGAYPFSEKFGWVQDKFGVSWQLNLDKK' A
#
# COMPACT_ATOMS: atom_id res chain seq x y z
N VAL A 1 -2.53 3.46 6.65
CA VAL A 1 -3.88 2.93 6.36
C VAL A 1 -3.80 1.43 6.49
N THR A 2 -4.64 0.85 7.33
CA THR A 2 -4.74 -0.61 7.50
C THR A 2 -5.90 -1.10 6.65
N CYS A 3 -5.67 -2.12 5.82
CA CYS A 3 -6.66 -2.77 4.97
C CYS A 3 -7.05 -4.12 5.56
N ASP A 4 -8.24 -4.60 5.24
CA ASP A 4 -8.81 -5.83 5.82
C ASP A 4 -8.64 -7.07 4.93
N THR A 5 -8.38 -6.85 3.63
CA THR A 5 -8.27 -7.90 2.61
C THR A 5 -7.18 -7.60 1.57
N ASP A 6 -6.64 -8.66 0.97
CA ASP A 6 -5.73 -8.57 -0.20
C ASP A 6 -6.30 -7.72 -1.34
N ALA A 7 -7.57 -7.94 -1.69
CA ALA A 7 -8.21 -7.23 -2.79
C ALA A 7 -8.34 -5.72 -2.50
N GLU A 8 -8.57 -5.34 -1.24
CA GLU A 8 -8.63 -3.95 -0.83
C GLU A 8 -7.25 -3.29 -0.93
N ILE A 9 -6.22 -3.90 -0.35
CA ILE A 9 -4.88 -3.30 -0.36
C ILE A 9 -4.32 -3.18 -1.78
N ASP A 10 -4.51 -4.19 -2.63
CA ASP A 10 -4.08 -4.15 -4.03
C ASP A 10 -4.81 -3.03 -4.80
N ARG A 11 -6.12 -2.87 -4.59
CA ARG A 11 -6.92 -1.81 -5.22
C ARG A 11 -6.50 -0.43 -4.75
N VAL A 12 -6.34 -0.23 -3.44
CA VAL A 12 -5.97 1.08 -2.87
C VAL A 12 -4.56 1.46 -3.28
N PHE A 13 -3.60 0.53 -3.20
CA PHE A 13 -2.23 0.73 -3.65
C PHE A 13 -2.19 1.12 -5.14
N GLY A 14 -2.89 0.38 -6.00
CA GLY A 14 -2.96 0.68 -7.43
C GLY A 14 -3.45 2.10 -7.71
N ARG A 15 -4.55 2.51 -7.06
CA ARG A 15 -5.13 3.86 -7.23
C ARG A 15 -4.23 4.98 -6.71
N LEU A 16 -3.50 4.76 -5.63
CA LEU A 16 -2.58 5.75 -5.07
C LEU A 16 -1.27 5.83 -5.86
N SER A 17 -0.85 4.73 -6.47
CA SER A 17 0.33 4.69 -7.34
C SER A 17 0.08 5.29 -8.73
N ASP A 18 -1.18 5.39 -9.15
CA ASP A 18 -1.55 6.00 -10.43
C ASP A 18 -1.25 7.51 -10.44
N GLY A 19 -0.28 7.90 -11.26
CA GLY A 19 0.25 9.26 -11.32
C GLY A 19 1.09 9.67 -10.10
N GLY A 20 1.39 8.73 -9.20
CA GLY A 20 2.25 8.93 -8.04
C GLY A 20 3.62 8.25 -8.17
N PHE A 21 4.29 8.08 -7.04
CA PHE A 21 5.58 7.42 -6.94
C PHE A 21 5.51 6.25 -5.94
N VAL A 22 5.88 5.06 -6.39
CA VAL A 22 6.06 3.90 -5.50
C VAL A 22 7.40 4.06 -4.78
N LEU A 23 7.34 4.34 -3.48
CA LEU A 23 8.52 4.45 -2.62
C LEU A 23 8.98 3.07 -2.15
N MET A 24 8.02 2.19 -1.87
CA MET A 24 8.24 0.81 -1.47
C MET A 24 7.14 -0.06 -2.10
N PRO A 25 7.51 -1.02 -2.98
CA PRO A 25 6.54 -1.89 -3.63
C PRO A 25 5.68 -2.66 -2.64
N LEU A 26 4.41 -2.85 -3.00
CA LEU A 26 3.50 -3.69 -2.24
C LEU A 26 4.00 -5.14 -2.24
N GLY A 27 4.21 -5.71 -1.07
CA GLY A 27 4.69 -7.09 -0.92
C GLY A 27 4.58 -7.60 0.51
N ALA A 28 4.89 -8.86 0.72
CA ALA A 28 4.89 -9.47 2.05
C ALA A 28 6.17 -9.14 2.82
N TYR A 29 6.03 -8.88 4.12
CA TYR A 29 7.15 -8.54 4.99
C TYR A 29 7.08 -9.34 6.32
N PRO A 30 8.17 -9.44 7.09
CA PRO A 30 8.13 -10.18 8.36
C PRO A 30 7.05 -9.68 9.33
N PHE A 31 6.78 -8.37 9.32
CA PHE A 31 5.83 -7.70 10.21
C PHE A 31 4.40 -7.57 9.67
N SER A 32 4.13 -7.94 8.42
CA SER A 32 2.84 -7.68 7.75
C SER A 32 2.57 -8.71 6.65
N GLU A 33 1.32 -9.07 6.42
CA GLU A 33 0.93 -9.95 5.31
C GLU A 33 1.21 -9.27 3.97
N LYS A 34 0.85 -7.98 3.86
CA LYS A 34 1.25 -7.10 2.77
C LYS A 34 1.47 -5.68 3.27
N PHE A 35 2.62 -5.10 2.93
CA PHE A 35 2.92 -3.70 3.19
C PHE A 35 3.39 -3.01 1.92
N GLY A 36 3.02 -1.75 1.74
CA GLY A 36 3.44 -0.92 0.62
C GLY A 36 3.51 0.54 1.01
N TRP A 37 4.36 1.30 0.33
CA TRP A 37 4.48 2.73 0.53
C TRP A 37 4.49 3.46 -0.81
N VAL A 38 3.56 4.39 -0.95
CA VAL A 38 3.37 5.17 -2.17
C VAL A 38 3.19 6.64 -1.82
N GLN A 39 3.73 7.51 -2.64
CA GLN A 39 3.38 8.92 -2.67
C GLN A 39 2.38 9.13 -3.80
N ASP A 40 1.22 9.72 -3.51
CA ASP A 40 0.21 9.96 -4.54
C ASP A 40 0.59 11.14 -5.45
N LYS A 41 -0.21 11.36 -6.50
CA LYS A 41 -0.01 12.46 -7.46
C LYS A 41 -0.09 13.88 -6.87
N PHE A 42 -0.56 14.00 -5.64
CA PHE A 42 -0.65 15.27 -4.92
C PHE A 42 0.54 15.48 -3.97
N GLY A 43 1.47 14.52 -3.91
CA GLY A 43 2.64 14.56 -3.03
C GLY A 43 2.38 14.02 -1.62
N VAL A 44 1.19 13.45 -1.34
CA VAL A 44 0.86 12.89 -0.03
C VAL A 44 1.42 11.48 0.07
N SER A 45 2.09 11.18 1.19
CA SER A 45 2.72 9.89 1.43
C SER A 45 1.80 8.94 2.20
N TRP A 46 1.58 7.75 1.65
CA TRP A 46 0.66 6.74 2.15
C TRP A 46 1.36 5.42 2.41
N GLN A 47 1.29 4.96 3.65
CA GLN A 47 1.69 3.60 4.04
C GLN A 47 0.44 2.73 4.13
N LEU A 48 0.45 1.62 3.41
CA LEU A 48 -0.62 0.64 3.35
C LEU A 48 -0.15 -0.64 4.02
N ASN A 49 -0.96 -1.19 4.90
CA ASN A 49 -0.64 -2.36 5.70
C ASN A 49 -1.83 -3.32 5.73
N LEU A 50 -1.57 -4.60 5.52
CA LEU A 50 -2.50 -5.70 5.75
C LEU A 50 -1.92 -6.56 6.87
N ASP A 51 -2.57 -6.55 8.03
CA ASP A 51 -2.10 -7.29 9.19
C ASP A 51 -2.20 -8.80 8.97
N LYS A 52 -1.23 -9.54 9.52
CA LYS A 52 -1.27 -11.00 9.54
C LYS A 52 -2.42 -11.44 10.45
N LYS A 53 -3.32 -12.29 9.95
CA LYS A 53 -4.35 -12.95 10.76
C LYS A 53 -3.81 -14.16 11.51
#